data_AF-A0A537FWY3-F1
#
_entry.id   AF-A0A537FWY3-F1
#
_cell.length_a   1.000
_cell.length_b   1.000
_cell.length_c   1.000
_cell.angle_alpha   90.00
_cell.angle_beta   90.00
_cell.angle_gamma   90.00
#
_symmetry.space_group_name_H-M   'P 1'
#
loop_
_entity.id
_entity.type
_entity.pdbx_description
1 polymer ?
#
loop_
_entity_poly.entity_id
_entity_poly.type
_entity_poly.pdbx_seq_one_letter_code
_entity_poly.pdbx_strand_id
1 'polypeptide(L)' 'MTRPSIIVHGGAGNWPSDKRARALRGVRQAAENGFAILQEGGGALDAVENA' A
#
# COMPACT_ATOMS: atom_id res chain seq x y z
N MET A 1 -1.50 21.48 -9.92
CA MET A 1 -1.19 20.60 -8.77
C MET A 1 -1.34 19.16 -9.23
N THR A 2 -0.33 18.31 -9.02
CA THR A 2 -0.44 16.87 -9.26
C THR A 2 -1.32 16.26 -8.16
N ARG A 3 -2.17 15.29 -8.52
CA ARG A 3 -2.87 14.47 -7.54
C ARG A 3 -2.00 13.25 -7.25
N PRO A 4 -1.39 13.12 -6.06
CA PRO A 4 -0.54 11.97 -5.77
C PRO A 4 -1.36 10.68 -5.80
N SER A 5 -0.71 9.57 -6.11
CA SER A 5 -1.31 8.24 -6.14
C SER A 5 -0.27 7.21 -5.75
N ILE A 6 -0.70 6.15 -5.08
CA ILE A 6 0.13 5.00 -4.73
C ILE A 6 -0.61 3.72 -5.10
N ILE A 7 0.13 2.73 -5.59
CA ILE A 7 -0.40 1.41 -5.95
C ILE A 7 0.48 0.39 -5.26
N VAL A 8 -0.16 -0.56 -4.59
CA VAL A 8 0.49 -1.65 -3.85
C VAL A 8 -0.02 -2.98 -4.37
N HIS A 9 0.82 -4.01 -4.32
CA HIS A 9 0.43 -5.36 -4.71
C HIS A 9 0.84 -6.37 -3.64
N GLY A 10 0.02 -7.40 -3.45
CA GLY A 10 0.43 -8.59 -2.70
C GLY A 10 1.34 -9.50 -3.53
N GLY A 11 1.66 -10.68 -3.02
CA GLY A 11 2.33 -11.72 -3.79
C GLY A 11 1.40 -12.44 -4.77
N ALA A 12 1.99 -13.04 -5.81
CA ALA A 12 1.29 -13.94 -6.73
C ALA A 12 1.10 -15.35 -6.12
N GLY A 13 0.33 -16.21 -6.80
CA GLY A 13 0.18 -17.64 -6.47
C GLY A 13 -1.13 -18.00 -5.78
N ASN A 14 -1.19 -19.22 -5.22
CA ASN A 14 -2.39 -19.70 -4.54
C ASN A 14 -2.49 -19.10 -3.13
N TRP A 15 -3.58 -18.40 -2.85
CA TRP A 15 -3.85 -17.81 -1.53
C TRP A 15 -4.89 -18.67 -0.80
N PRO A 16 -4.48 -19.41 0.25
CA PRO A 16 -5.41 -20.11 1.11
C PRO A 16 -6.50 -19.16 1.63
N SER A 17 -7.76 -19.62 1.65
CA SER A 17 -8.92 -18.79 1.98
C SER A 17 -8.84 -18.18 3.38
N ASP A 18 -8.26 -18.90 4.33
CA ASP A 18 -7.97 -18.47 5.70
C ASP A 18 -6.95 -17.31 5.76
N LYS A 19 -6.04 -17.22 4.77
CA LYS A 19 -5.03 -16.17 4.68
C LYS A 19 -5.47 -14.96 3.86
N ARG A 20 -6.49 -15.09 2.99
CA ARG A 20 -6.97 -14.03 2.10
C ARG A 20 -7.44 -12.78 2.85
N ALA A 21 -8.17 -12.92 3.96
CA ALA A 21 -8.61 -11.76 4.72
C ALA A 21 -7.43 -10.99 5.34
N ARG A 22 -6.41 -11.72 5.82
CA ARG A 22 -5.17 -11.11 6.35
C ARG A 22 -4.38 -10.41 5.24
N ALA A 23 -4.34 -11.01 4.04
CA ALA A 23 -3.76 -10.43 2.83
C ALA A 23 -4.27 -9.02 2.54
N LEU A 24 -5.60 -8.93 2.44
CA LEU A 24 -6.29 -7.73 2.01
C LEU A 24 -6.12 -6.63 3.05
N ARG A 25 -6.08 -6.99 4.35
CA ARG A 25 -5.74 -6.03 5.41
C ARG A 25 -4.32 -5.51 5.28
N GLY A 26 -3.34 -6.38 5.00
CA GLY A 26 -1.94 -5.96 4.81
C GLY A 26 -1.79 -5.02 3.62
N VAL A 27 -2.34 -5.38 2.46
CA VAL A 27 -2.30 -4.53 1.25
C VAL A 27 -3.04 -3.20 1.48
N ARG A 28 -4.15 -3.21 2.21
CA ARG A 28 -4.84 -1.97 2.58
C ARG A 28 -3.98 -1.07 3.47
N GLN A 29 -3.38 -1.64 4.51
CA GLN A 29 -2.52 -0.88 5.44
C GLN A 29 -1.32 -0.28 4.71
N ALA A 30 -0.70 -1.03 3.81
CA ALA A 30 0.39 -0.57 2.94
C ALA A 30 -0.01 0.67 2.13
N ALA A 31 -1.17 0.60 1.44
CA ALA A 31 -1.69 1.72 0.68
C ALA A 31 -1.98 2.95 1.56
N GLU A 32 -2.59 2.74 2.74
CA GLU A 32 -2.93 3.81 3.68
C GLU A 32 -1.66 4.51 4.21
N ASN A 33 -0.62 3.75 4.58
CA ASN A 33 0.63 4.29 5.10
C ASN A 33 1.38 5.14 4.07
N GLY A 34 1.61 4.61 2.87
CA GLY A 34 2.32 5.36 1.83
C GLY A 34 1.50 6.56 1.33
N PHE A 35 0.17 6.45 1.26
CA PHE A 35 -0.67 7.57 0.86
C PHE A 35 -0.70 8.71 1.90
N ALA A 36 -0.56 8.41 3.19
CA ALA A 36 -0.44 9.44 4.23
C ALA A 36 0.79 10.33 4.00
N ILE A 37 1.95 9.74 3.70
CA ILE A 37 3.18 10.48 3.39
C ILE A 37 2.98 11.38 2.17
N LEU A 38 2.34 10.87 1.11
CA LEU A 38 2.05 11.68 -0.09
C LEU A 38 1.07 12.82 0.18
N GLN A 39 0.06 12.62 1.04
CA GLN A 39 -0.89 13.68 1.43
C GLN A 39 -0.22 14.80 2.21
N GLU A 40 0.81 14.47 2.99
CA GLU A 40 1.60 15.43 3.77
C GLU A 40 2.68 16.15 2.93
N GLY A 41 2.78 15.83 1.63
CA GLY A 41 3.78 16.41 0.72
C GLY A 41 5.16 15.76 0.81
N GLY A 42 5.25 14.57 1.41
CA GLY A 42 6.47 13.77 1.49
C GLY A 42 6.94 13.21 0.14
N GLY A 43 8.16 12.65 0.15
CA GLY A 43 8.79 12.12 -1.05
C GLY A 43 8.12 10.84 -1.57
N ALA A 44 8.13 10.64 -2.89
CA ALA A 44 7.65 9.39 -3.49
C ALA A 44 8.47 8.17 -3.03
N LEU A 45 9.76 8.35 -2.73
CA LEU A 45 10.63 7.30 -2.21
C LEU A 45 10.21 6.87 -0.80
N ASP A 46 9.98 7.83 0.10
CA ASP A 46 9.52 7.57 1.47
C ASP A 46 8.15 6.88 1.46
N ALA A 47 7.27 7.31 0.56
CA ALA A 47 5.94 6.72 0.41
C ALA A 47 5.96 5.24 0.00
N VAL A 48 6.86 4.84 -0.90
CA VAL A 48 6.97 3.42 -1.32
C VAL A 48 7.76 2.56 -0.33
N GLU A 49 8.67 3.16 0.46
CA GLU A 49 9.39 2.44 1.52
C GLU A 49 8.49 2.11 2.72
N ASN A 50 7.51 2.97 3.02
CA ASN A 50 6.59 2.80 4.15
C ASN A 50 5.27 2.09 3.79
N ALA A 51 5.06 1.78 2.50
CA ALA A 51 3.91 1.01 2.02
C ALA A 51 4.17 -0.49 2.14
#